data_AF-A0A821JA94-F1
#
_entry.id   AF-A0A821JA94-F1
#
_cell.length_a   1.000
_cell.length_b   1.000
_cell.length_c   1.000
_cell.angle_alpha   90.00
_cell.angle_beta   90.00
_cell.angle_gamma   90.00
#
_symmetry.space_group_name_H-M   'P 1'
#
loop_
_entity.id
_entity.type
_entity.pdbx_description
1 polymer ?
#
loop_
_entity_poly.entity_id
_entity_poly.type
_entity_poly.pdbx_seq_one_letter_code
_entity_poly.pdbx_strand_id
1 'polypeptide(L)'
;TIQHKYQIDTINSYLIKPVQRITKYELLLQRLMSCCEESKGEVKEGYDLMCSVPKKANDAMHLSYLEELESGLTKEALGDVLLQNTFQIWDSKQIIKKGKERHVFLFETSIVIAKILKPVARGTVRYIYKYKLMTAEIFDVKEHLEAGEPCKFALYTGRPMSSHTADLRVTLKANDLSTKQQWVIRIRELIQENDLYHDLSMHETNTKQTTIQNKISQFINTNQSDRRSQEIADNISDEFEHISRGGSLSSMTTGSFSSTGQYHQIQQV
;
A
#
# COMPACT_ATOMS: atom_id res chain seq x y z
N THR A 1 50.75 21.46 -11.31
CA THR A 1 49.89 21.73 -10.13
C THR A 1 50.08 20.64 -9.11
N ILE A 2 50.05 20.95 -7.80
CA ILE A 2 50.31 20.03 -6.68
C ILE A 2 49.52 18.71 -6.78
N GLN A 3 48.33 18.71 -7.40
CA GLN A 3 47.51 17.52 -7.62
C GLN A 3 48.19 16.39 -8.42
N HIS A 4 49.00 16.71 -9.43
CA HIS A 4 49.64 15.70 -10.28
C HIS A 4 50.86 15.05 -9.60
N LYS A 5 51.38 15.67 -8.54
CA LYS A 5 52.58 15.21 -7.80
C LYS A 5 52.24 14.22 -6.67
N TYR A 6 50.97 14.16 -6.25
CA TYR A 6 50.52 13.36 -5.11
C TYR A 6 49.39 12.37 -5.42
N GLN A 7 49.05 12.15 -6.71
CA GLN A 7 47.90 11.32 -7.13
C GLN A 7 46.64 11.62 -6.29
N ILE A 8 46.36 12.91 -6.06
CA ILE A 8 45.19 13.30 -5.29
C ILE A 8 43.99 13.12 -6.21
N ASP A 9 43.29 12.00 -6.04
CA ASP A 9 42.00 11.73 -6.64
C ASP A 9 41.10 12.98 -6.48
N THR A 10 40.44 13.39 -7.56
CA THR A 10 39.45 14.47 -7.50
C THR A 10 38.30 14.12 -6.55
N ILE A 11 37.59 15.14 -6.05
CA ILE A 11 36.37 14.91 -5.24
C ILE A 11 35.35 14.02 -5.99
N ASN A 12 35.21 14.20 -7.30
CA ASN A 12 34.34 13.39 -8.14
C ASN A 12 34.73 11.90 -8.12
N SER A 13 36.03 11.59 -8.14
CA SER A 13 36.51 10.21 -8.01
C SER A 13 36.33 9.62 -6.61
N TYR A 14 36.16 10.42 -5.55
CA TYR A 14 35.75 9.91 -4.24
C TYR A 14 34.25 9.67 -4.14
N LEU A 15 33.44 10.55 -4.74
CA LEU A 15 31.98 10.44 -4.73
C LEU A 15 31.47 9.20 -5.48
N ILE A 16 32.21 8.68 -6.45
CA ILE A 16 31.84 7.45 -7.18
C ILE A 16 32.23 6.16 -6.43
N LYS A 17 33.13 6.23 -5.43
CA LYS A 17 33.64 5.02 -4.74
C LYS A 17 32.54 4.22 -4.03
N PRO A 18 31.53 4.81 -3.36
CA PRO A 18 30.43 4.04 -2.77
C PRO A 18 29.64 3.24 -3.80
N VAL A 19 29.31 3.84 -4.94
CA VAL A 19 28.61 3.17 -6.05
C VAL A 19 29.46 2.01 -6.58
N GLN A 20 30.75 2.26 -6.84
CA GLN A 20 31.70 1.21 -7.26
C GLN A 20 31.84 0.09 -6.24
N ARG A 21 31.78 0.41 -4.94
CA ARG A 21 31.93 -0.56 -3.86
C ARG A 21 30.75 -1.52 -3.81
N ILE A 22 29.53 -1.03 -4.00
CA ILE A 22 28.33 -1.88 -4.08
C ILE A 22 28.44 -2.85 -5.26
N THR A 23 28.78 -2.36 -6.46
CA THR A 23 29.01 -3.22 -7.63
C THR A 23 30.13 -4.25 -7.39
N LYS A 24 31.18 -3.87 -6.65
CA LYS A 24 32.26 -4.79 -6.30
C LYS A 24 31.76 -5.94 -5.40
N TYR A 25 30.87 -5.67 -4.44
CA TYR A 25 30.32 -6.73 -3.58
C TYR A 25 29.46 -7.71 -4.36
N GLU A 26 28.61 -7.24 -5.27
CA GLU A 26 27.83 -8.08 -6.19
C GLU A 26 28.74 -9.06 -6.96
N LEU A 27 29.80 -8.56 -7.60
CA LEU A 27 30.74 -9.38 -8.39
C LEU A 27 31.51 -10.40 -7.53
N LEU A 28 31.90 -10.02 -6.31
CA LEU A 28 32.62 -10.92 -5.40
C LEU A 28 31.72 -12.04 -4.89
N LEU A 29 30.47 -11.73 -4.53
CA LEU A 29 29.50 -12.73 -4.10
C LEU A 29 29.13 -13.68 -5.25
N GLN A 30 28.94 -13.15 -6.46
CA GLN A 30 28.71 -13.97 -7.66
C GLN A 30 29.85 -14.98 -7.88
N ARG A 31 31.11 -14.53 -7.73
CA ARG A 31 32.28 -15.42 -7.81
C ARG A 31 32.31 -16.44 -6.68
N LEU A 32 31.99 -16.02 -5.46
CA LEU A 32 31.95 -16.93 -4.31
C LEU A 32 30.91 -18.04 -4.52
N MET A 33 29.72 -17.72 -5.04
CA MET A 33 28.70 -18.72 -5.41
C MET A 33 29.18 -19.72 -6.46
N SER A 34 30.05 -19.29 -7.38
CA SER A 34 30.60 -20.17 -8.41
C SER A 34 31.69 -21.13 -7.92
N CYS A 35 32.28 -20.85 -6.75
CA CYS A 35 33.41 -21.62 -6.20
C CYS A 35 33.09 -22.39 -4.92
N CYS A 36 31.95 -22.15 -4.28
CA CYS A 36 31.56 -22.81 -3.02
C CYS A 36 30.23 -23.56 -3.19
N GLU A 37 30.21 -24.86 -2.85
CA GLU A 37 28.99 -25.68 -2.91
C GLU A 37 28.22 -25.75 -1.59
N GLU A 38 28.91 -25.69 -0.45
CA GLU A 38 28.31 -25.87 0.89
C GLU A 38 27.63 -24.61 1.45
N SER A 39 28.00 -23.40 1.00
CA SER A 39 27.46 -22.11 1.51
C SER A 39 26.53 -21.40 0.53
N LYS A 40 25.99 -22.11 -0.47
CA LYS A 40 25.21 -21.51 -1.57
C LYS A 40 23.96 -20.74 -1.11
N GLY A 41 23.35 -21.10 0.03
CA GLY A 41 22.14 -20.45 0.55
C GLY A 41 22.40 -19.00 0.97
N GLU A 42 23.17 -18.81 2.04
CA GLU A 42 23.47 -17.48 2.60
C GLU A 42 24.20 -16.58 1.60
N VAL A 43 25.11 -17.16 0.80
CA VAL A 43 25.84 -16.38 -0.23
C VAL A 43 24.89 -15.92 -1.33
N LYS A 44 23.91 -16.75 -1.73
CA LYS A 44 22.88 -16.35 -2.70
C LYS A 44 21.99 -15.25 -2.15
N GLU A 45 21.54 -15.36 -0.89
CA GLU A 45 20.76 -14.30 -0.25
C GLU A 45 21.54 -12.98 -0.20
N GLY A 46 22.81 -13.02 0.18
CA GLY A 46 23.70 -11.86 0.14
C GLY A 46 23.86 -11.27 -1.26
N TYR A 47 23.99 -12.13 -2.28
CA TYR A 47 24.09 -11.71 -3.69
C TYR A 47 22.81 -11.03 -4.17
N ASP A 48 21.64 -11.62 -3.90
CA ASP A 48 20.33 -11.07 -4.25
C ASP A 48 20.12 -9.71 -3.55
N LEU A 49 20.54 -9.58 -2.29
CA LEU A 49 20.52 -8.30 -1.57
C LEU A 49 21.43 -7.26 -2.25
N MET A 50 22.66 -7.61 -2.61
CA MET A 50 23.58 -6.68 -3.28
C MET A 50 23.06 -6.25 -4.65
N CYS A 51 22.40 -7.14 -5.40
CA CYS A 51 21.71 -6.79 -6.65
C CYS A 51 20.53 -5.83 -6.40
N SER A 52 19.84 -5.96 -5.26
CA SER A 52 18.68 -5.13 -4.92
C SER A 52 19.06 -3.69 -4.55
N VAL A 53 20.25 -3.43 -3.99
CA VAL A 53 20.63 -2.11 -3.48
C VAL A 53 20.71 -1.05 -4.59
N PRO A 54 21.45 -1.24 -5.70
CA PRO A 54 21.43 -0.30 -6.82
C PRO A 54 20.03 -0.11 -7.41
N LYS A 55 19.23 -1.19 -7.47
CA LYS A 55 17.86 -1.13 -7.97
C LYS A 55 16.99 -0.21 -7.11
N LYS A 56 16.99 -0.41 -5.78
CA LYS A 56 16.24 0.45 -4.84
C LYS A 56 16.69 1.91 -4.90
N ALA A 57 17.99 2.17 -5.01
CA ALA A 57 18.51 3.54 -5.17
C ALA A 57 18.03 4.19 -6.48
N ASN A 58 18.03 3.42 -7.58
CA ASN A 58 17.49 3.87 -8.85
C ASN A 58 15.97 4.11 -8.77
N ASP A 59 15.23 3.24 -8.08
CA ASP A 59 13.79 3.37 -7.90
C ASP A 59 13.43 4.63 -7.08
N ALA A 60 14.15 4.89 -6.00
CA ALA A 60 14.02 6.12 -5.22
C ALA A 60 14.34 7.37 -6.04
N MET A 61 15.36 7.31 -6.91
CA MET A 61 15.69 8.40 -7.83
C MET A 61 14.53 8.68 -8.80
N HIS A 62 13.94 7.65 -9.41
CA HIS A 62 12.79 7.83 -10.30
C HIS A 62 11.56 8.37 -9.57
N LEU A 63 11.29 7.90 -8.35
CA LEU A 63 10.23 8.45 -7.50
C LEU A 63 10.47 9.93 -7.17
N SER A 64 11.73 10.35 -6.99
CA SER A 64 12.07 11.75 -6.75
C SER A 64 11.62 12.67 -7.90
N TYR A 65 11.48 12.14 -9.12
CA TYR A 65 11.02 12.88 -10.31
C TYR A 65 9.48 12.89 -10.48
N LEU A 66 8.74 12.31 -9.54
CA LEU A 66 7.28 12.42 -9.48
C LEU A 66 6.87 13.82 -9.00
N GLU A 67 6.02 14.49 -9.78
CA GLU A 67 5.54 15.86 -9.57
C GLU A 67 3.99 15.88 -9.57
N GLU A 68 3.42 17.00 -9.10
CA GLU A 68 1.97 17.27 -9.10
C GLU A 68 1.13 16.23 -8.36
N LEU A 69 1.64 15.71 -7.24
CA LEU A 69 0.87 14.87 -6.33
C LEU A 69 -0.41 15.57 -5.86
N GLU A 70 -1.43 14.78 -5.55
CA GLU A 70 -2.68 15.27 -4.95
C GLU A 70 -2.40 16.05 -3.65
N SER A 71 -3.18 17.08 -3.39
CA SER A 71 -3.04 17.90 -2.18
C SER A 71 -3.12 17.05 -0.92
N GLY A 72 -2.09 17.11 -0.07
CA GLY A 72 -1.99 16.34 1.16
C GLY A 72 -1.29 14.98 1.02
N LEU A 73 -0.96 14.55 -0.20
CA LEU A 73 -0.16 13.35 -0.43
C LEU A 73 1.32 13.73 -0.60
N THR A 74 2.17 13.23 0.31
CA THR A 74 3.62 13.38 0.20
C THR A 74 4.27 12.12 -0.37
N LYS A 75 5.50 12.22 -0.85
CA LYS A 75 6.24 11.05 -1.38
C LYS A 75 6.55 10.06 -0.27
N GLU A 76 6.82 10.57 0.93
CA GLU A 76 7.11 9.78 2.12
C GLU A 76 5.90 8.95 2.56
N ALA A 77 4.69 9.49 2.37
CA ALA A 77 3.44 8.79 2.67
C ALA A 77 3.11 7.64 1.70
N LEU A 78 3.75 7.58 0.53
CA LEU A 78 3.61 6.45 -0.41
C LEU A 78 4.42 5.23 0.03
N GLY A 79 5.49 5.43 0.81
CA GLY A 79 6.41 4.39 1.23
C GLY A 79 7.45 4.01 0.17
N ASP A 80 8.05 2.84 0.35
CA ASP A 80 9.08 2.33 -0.56
C ASP A 80 8.47 1.78 -1.85
N VAL A 81 9.12 2.08 -2.98
CA VAL A 81 8.74 1.52 -4.27
C VAL A 81 9.10 0.04 -4.31
N LEU A 82 8.09 -0.81 -4.52
CA LEU A 82 8.26 -2.25 -4.67
C LEU A 82 8.64 -2.62 -6.11
N LEU A 83 7.93 -2.05 -7.08
CA LEU A 83 8.17 -2.21 -8.51
C LEU A 83 7.85 -0.91 -9.24
N GLN A 84 8.59 -0.62 -10.31
CA GLN A 84 8.26 0.47 -11.22
C GLN A 84 8.59 0.14 -12.67
N ASN A 85 7.63 0.32 -13.56
CA ASN A 85 7.80 0.05 -14.99
C ASN A 85 6.89 0.95 -15.82
N THR A 86 7.21 1.07 -17.11
CA THR A 86 6.35 1.75 -18.08
C THR A 86 5.39 0.74 -18.70
N PHE A 87 4.10 1.08 -18.70
CA PHE A 87 3.02 0.27 -19.26
C PHE A 87 2.21 1.08 -20.26
N GLN A 88 1.59 0.37 -21.20
CA GLN A 88 0.43 0.91 -21.91
C GLN A 88 -0.83 0.60 -21.07
N ILE A 89 -1.60 1.62 -20.71
CA ILE A 89 -2.77 1.50 -19.83
C ILE A 89 -4.06 1.83 -20.60
N TRP A 90 -5.08 0.99 -20.42
CA TRP A 90 -6.45 1.21 -20.84
C TRP A 90 -7.36 1.25 -19.60
N ASP A 91 -8.10 2.34 -19.47
CA ASP A 91 -9.04 2.56 -18.37
C ASP A 91 -10.46 2.35 -18.89
N SER A 92 -11.23 1.46 -18.26
CA SER A 92 -12.62 1.17 -18.66
C SER A 92 -13.53 2.39 -18.57
N LYS A 93 -13.21 3.38 -17.72
CA LYS A 93 -13.97 4.62 -17.57
C LYS A 93 -13.81 5.60 -18.74
N GLN A 94 -12.79 5.43 -19.58
CA GLN A 94 -12.53 6.37 -20.66
C GLN A 94 -13.28 5.98 -21.93
N ILE A 95 -14.02 6.95 -22.47
CA ILE A 95 -14.76 6.84 -23.74
C ILE A 95 -13.83 6.41 -24.89
N ILE A 96 -12.57 6.84 -24.85
CA ILE A 96 -11.54 6.50 -25.84
C ILE A 96 -10.79 5.23 -25.39
N LYS A 97 -11.04 4.11 -26.06
CA LYS A 97 -10.35 2.82 -25.85
C LYS A 97 -8.92 2.78 -26.41
N LYS A 98 -8.15 3.87 -26.28
CA LYS A 98 -6.74 3.94 -26.73
C LYS A 98 -5.80 3.81 -25.54
N GLY A 99 -4.88 2.87 -25.64
CA GLY A 99 -3.88 2.65 -24.60
C GLY A 99 -2.91 3.83 -24.52
N LYS A 100 -2.71 4.35 -23.31
CA LYS A 100 -1.84 5.48 -23.04
C LYS A 100 -0.56 5.00 -22.34
N GLU A 101 0.59 5.46 -22.81
CA GLU A 101 1.87 5.17 -22.14
C GLU A 101 1.91 5.90 -20.78
N ARG A 102 2.17 5.13 -19.73
CA ARG A 102 2.21 5.59 -18.34
C ARG A 102 3.36 4.92 -17.62
N HIS A 103 3.99 5.66 -16.72
CA HIS A 103 4.89 5.07 -15.74
C HIS A 103 4.07 4.72 -14.50
N VAL A 104 4.29 3.53 -13.97
CA VAL A 104 3.51 3.00 -12.85
C VAL A 104 4.47 2.65 -11.73
N PHE A 105 4.18 3.15 -10.54
CA PHE A 105 4.88 2.82 -9.31
C PHE A 105 3.97 1.94 -8.45
N LEU A 106 4.46 0.80 -8.00
CA LEU A 106 3.80 -0.09 -7.05
C LEU A 106 4.40 0.15 -5.66
N PHE A 107 3.54 0.45 -4.71
CA PHE A 107 3.82 0.55 -3.28
C PHE A 107 3.01 -0.50 -2.53
N GLU A 108 3.27 -0.65 -1.24
CA GLU A 108 2.57 -1.59 -0.36
C GLU A 108 1.05 -1.28 -0.30
N THR A 109 0.69 0.00 -0.15
CA THR A 109 -0.69 0.44 0.05
C THR A 109 -1.35 1.02 -1.21
N SER A 110 -0.58 1.25 -2.28
CA SER A 110 -1.11 1.90 -3.48
C SER A 110 -0.33 1.61 -4.77
N ILE A 111 -1.00 1.79 -5.89
CA ILE A 111 -0.40 1.81 -7.23
C ILE A 111 -0.58 3.23 -7.79
N VAL A 112 0.51 3.92 -8.08
CA VAL A 112 0.48 5.28 -8.63
C VAL A 112 0.73 5.26 -10.13
N ILE A 113 -0.18 5.90 -10.88
CA ILE A 113 -0.09 6.02 -12.33
C ILE A 113 0.33 7.45 -12.67
N ALA A 114 1.41 7.58 -13.45
CA ALA A 114 1.98 8.86 -13.85
C ALA A 114 2.15 8.97 -15.37
N LYS A 115 2.00 10.19 -15.89
CA LYS A 115 2.33 10.54 -17.28
C LYS A 115 3.83 10.82 -17.40
N ILE A 116 4.48 10.18 -18.37
CA ILE A 116 5.89 10.41 -18.68
C ILE A 116 6.03 11.68 -19.51
N LEU A 117 6.89 12.60 -19.07
CA LEU A 117 7.36 13.73 -19.87
C LEU A 117 8.84 13.53 -20.17
N LYS A 118 9.15 13.15 -21.42
CA LYS A 118 10.52 13.05 -21.92
C LYS A 118 10.97 14.46 -22.35
N PRO A 119 12.10 14.99 -21.84
CA PRO A 119 12.59 16.29 -22.25
C PRO A 119 13.18 16.26 -23.66
N VAL A 120 13.10 17.40 -24.35
CA VAL A 120 13.48 17.55 -25.76
C VAL A 120 15.00 17.63 -25.96
N ALA A 121 15.76 18.08 -24.94
CA ALA A 121 17.21 18.18 -25.03
C ALA A 121 17.86 18.01 -23.64
N ARG A 122 18.46 16.83 -23.40
CA ARG A 122 19.36 16.52 -22.27
C ARG A 122 18.81 16.69 -20.84
N GLY A 123 17.51 16.48 -20.63
CA GLY A 123 16.91 16.55 -19.30
C GLY A 123 16.68 15.18 -18.64
N THR A 124 16.56 15.22 -17.32
CA THR A 124 15.99 14.16 -16.48
C THR A 124 14.52 13.91 -16.84
N VAL A 125 14.08 12.65 -16.85
CA VAL A 125 12.66 12.30 -17.04
C VAL A 125 11.81 12.94 -15.94
N ARG A 126 10.61 13.40 -16.29
CA ARG A 126 9.61 13.85 -15.29
C ARG A 126 8.38 12.98 -15.32
N TYR A 127 7.79 12.74 -14.15
CA TYR A 127 6.56 11.99 -14.00
C TYR A 127 5.49 12.89 -13.41
N ILE A 128 4.39 13.08 -14.14
CA ILE A 128 3.25 13.86 -13.67
C ILE A 128 2.19 12.91 -13.13
N TYR A 129 1.86 13.01 -11.85
CA TYR A 129 0.80 12.22 -11.23
C TYR A 129 -0.52 12.32 -12.01
N LYS A 130 -1.27 11.21 -12.07
CA LYS A 130 -2.60 11.18 -12.69
C LYS A 130 -3.66 10.69 -11.72
N TYR A 131 -3.45 9.50 -11.16
CA TYR A 131 -4.32 8.91 -10.16
C TYR A 131 -3.57 7.78 -9.46
N LYS A 132 -4.11 7.35 -8.31
CA LYS A 132 -3.67 6.15 -7.61
C LYS A 132 -4.81 5.15 -7.50
N LEU A 133 -4.47 3.88 -7.36
CA LEU A 133 -5.37 2.80 -6.96
C LEU A 133 -4.91 2.31 -5.60
N MET A 134 -5.81 2.10 -4.64
CA MET A 134 -5.42 1.52 -3.36
C MET A 134 -5.28 0.01 -3.52
N THR A 135 -4.21 -0.60 -3.00
CA THR A 135 -4.01 -2.05 -3.13
C THR A 135 -5.12 -2.83 -2.43
N ALA A 136 -5.65 -2.31 -1.32
CA ALA A 136 -6.82 -2.83 -0.62
C ALA A 136 -8.15 -2.78 -1.42
N GLU A 137 -8.21 -2.00 -2.51
CA GLU A 137 -9.39 -1.97 -3.39
C GLU A 137 -9.26 -2.93 -4.57
N ILE A 138 -8.09 -3.54 -4.78
CA ILE A 138 -7.86 -4.51 -5.84
C ILE A 138 -8.30 -5.88 -5.33
N PHE A 139 -9.35 -6.45 -5.93
CA PHE A 139 -9.87 -7.75 -5.50
C PHE A 139 -9.44 -8.90 -6.43
N ASP A 140 -9.00 -8.60 -7.66
CA ASP A 140 -8.54 -9.63 -8.59
C ASP A 140 -7.54 -9.11 -9.64
N VAL A 141 -6.70 -10.03 -10.12
CA VAL A 141 -5.71 -9.81 -11.19
C VAL A 141 -5.85 -10.89 -12.27
N LYS A 142 -6.36 -10.48 -13.44
CA LYS A 142 -6.54 -11.39 -14.58
C LYS A 142 -5.36 -11.32 -15.54
N GLU A 143 -4.64 -12.43 -15.64
CA GLU A 143 -3.38 -12.52 -16.38
C GLU A 143 -3.57 -12.80 -17.88
N HIS A 144 -4.61 -13.56 -18.26
CA HIS A 144 -4.86 -13.97 -19.64
C HIS A 144 -6.15 -13.29 -20.14
N LEU A 145 -5.99 -12.17 -20.85
CA LEU A 145 -7.13 -11.38 -21.33
C LEU A 145 -7.58 -11.79 -22.73
N GLU A 146 -6.65 -11.85 -23.69
CA GLU A 146 -6.93 -12.11 -25.11
C GLU A 146 -5.83 -13.00 -25.71
N ALA A 147 -6.20 -13.85 -26.66
CA ALA A 147 -5.26 -14.68 -27.38
C ALA A 147 -4.30 -13.80 -28.22
N GLY A 148 -3.00 -14.02 -28.09
CA GLY A 148 -1.97 -13.28 -28.83
C GLY A 148 -1.40 -12.05 -28.12
N GLU A 149 -1.89 -11.68 -26.93
CA GLU A 149 -1.32 -10.59 -26.12
C GLU A 149 -0.79 -11.06 -24.75
N PRO A 150 0.30 -11.84 -24.73
CA PRO A 150 0.80 -12.47 -23.51
C PRO A 150 1.34 -11.48 -22.49
N CYS A 151 1.65 -10.25 -22.88
CA CYS A 151 2.16 -9.20 -21.97
C CYS A 151 1.05 -8.32 -21.36
N LYS A 152 -0.23 -8.61 -21.63
CA LYS A 152 -1.36 -7.90 -21.02
C LYS A 152 -1.84 -8.59 -19.75
N PHE A 153 -2.32 -7.80 -18.80
CA PHE A 153 -3.05 -8.23 -17.62
C PHE A 153 -4.03 -7.12 -17.18
N ALA A 154 -5.05 -7.46 -16.38
CA ALA A 154 -6.00 -6.49 -15.87
C ALA A 154 -6.10 -6.54 -14.35
N LEU A 155 -6.22 -5.36 -13.76
CA LEU A 155 -6.57 -5.15 -12.36
C LEU A 155 -8.05 -4.84 -12.27
N TYR A 156 -8.74 -5.53 -11.38
CA TYR A 156 -10.13 -5.27 -11.04
C TYR A 156 -10.18 -4.62 -9.67
N THR A 157 -10.78 -3.43 -9.63
CA THR A 157 -10.87 -2.61 -8.42
C THR A 157 -12.33 -2.36 -8.04
N GLY A 158 -12.62 -2.30 -6.75
CA GLY A 158 -13.97 -2.11 -6.21
C GLY A 158 -14.39 -3.28 -5.30
N ARG A 159 -15.59 -3.19 -4.70
CA ARG A 159 -16.11 -4.29 -3.88
C ARG A 159 -17.08 -5.15 -4.68
N PRO A 160 -16.91 -6.50 -4.70
CA PRO A 160 -17.83 -7.42 -5.39
C PRO A 160 -19.30 -7.24 -5.00
N MET A 161 -19.55 -6.75 -3.78
CA MET A 161 -20.89 -6.66 -3.18
C MET A 161 -21.60 -5.32 -3.40
N SER A 162 -20.95 -4.34 -4.03
CA SER A 162 -21.58 -3.07 -4.40
C SER A 162 -21.86 -3.03 -5.90
N SER A 163 -23.13 -3.24 -6.27
CA SER A 163 -23.64 -3.27 -7.66
C SER A 163 -23.22 -2.08 -8.53
N HIS A 164 -22.79 -0.97 -7.92
CA HIS A 164 -22.37 0.25 -8.61
C HIS A 164 -20.84 0.45 -8.76
N THR A 165 -19.98 -0.41 -8.19
CA THR A 165 -18.50 -0.29 -8.33
C THR A 165 -17.83 -1.43 -9.11
N ALA A 166 -18.61 -2.42 -9.58
CA ALA A 166 -18.15 -3.62 -10.25
C ALA A 166 -17.42 -3.42 -11.60
N ASP A 167 -17.37 -2.19 -12.13
CA ASP A 167 -16.92 -1.93 -13.51
C ASP A 167 -15.54 -1.27 -13.64
N LEU A 168 -14.81 -1.07 -12.53
CA LEU A 168 -13.50 -0.43 -12.61
C LEU A 168 -12.40 -1.45 -12.92
N ARG A 169 -12.11 -1.56 -14.22
CA ARG A 169 -11.07 -2.42 -14.78
C ARG A 169 -9.97 -1.58 -15.41
N VAL A 170 -8.75 -1.79 -14.95
CA VAL A 170 -7.56 -1.17 -15.53
C VAL A 170 -6.73 -2.25 -16.21
N THR A 171 -6.58 -2.17 -17.53
CA THR A 171 -5.75 -3.10 -18.31
C THR A 171 -4.37 -2.50 -18.52
N LEU A 172 -3.33 -3.27 -18.22
CA LEU A 172 -1.93 -2.90 -18.40
C LEU A 172 -1.27 -3.84 -19.40
N LYS A 173 -0.41 -3.31 -20.27
CA LYS A 173 0.48 -4.08 -21.15
C LYS A 173 1.92 -3.77 -20.80
N ALA A 174 2.65 -4.79 -20.37
CA ALA A 174 4.09 -4.74 -20.11
C ALA A 174 4.87 -4.74 -21.43
N ASN A 175 6.15 -4.34 -21.36
CA ASN A 175 7.07 -4.43 -22.49
C ASN A 175 7.52 -5.86 -22.77
N ASP A 176 7.52 -6.71 -21.75
CA ASP A 176 7.97 -8.09 -21.79
C ASP A 176 7.22 -8.96 -20.77
N LEU A 177 7.30 -10.27 -20.96
CA LEU A 177 6.59 -11.25 -20.12
C LEU A 177 7.14 -11.32 -18.70
N SER A 178 8.45 -11.13 -18.52
CA SER A 178 9.09 -11.19 -17.20
C SER A 178 8.58 -10.07 -16.30
N THR A 179 8.53 -8.83 -16.82
CA THR A 179 7.94 -7.69 -16.15
C THR A 179 6.48 -7.96 -15.77
N LYS A 180 5.66 -8.48 -16.70
CA LYS A 180 4.28 -8.84 -16.38
C LYS A 180 4.21 -9.84 -15.22
N GLN A 181 4.97 -10.92 -15.27
CA GLN A 181 4.95 -11.97 -14.26
C GLN A 181 5.36 -11.44 -12.89
N GLN A 182 6.44 -10.65 -12.82
CA GLN A 182 6.89 -10.02 -11.58
C GLN A 182 5.79 -9.13 -10.97
N TRP A 183 5.10 -8.33 -11.78
CA TRP A 183 4.00 -7.48 -11.32
C TRP A 183 2.79 -8.29 -10.85
N VAL A 184 2.38 -9.31 -11.60
CA VAL A 184 1.24 -10.15 -11.25
C VAL A 184 1.49 -10.91 -9.95
N ILE A 185 2.68 -11.49 -9.77
CA ILE A 185 3.07 -12.18 -8.54
C ILE A 185 3.03 -11.20 -7.36
N ARG A 186 3.71 -10.05 -7.48
CA ARG A 186 3.79 -9.10 -6.37
C ARG A 186 2.45 -8.50 -5.99
N ILE A 187 1.58 -8.20 -6.96
CA ILE A 187 0.23 -7.69 -6.66
C ILE A 187 -0.61 -8.78 -5.99
N ARG A 188 -0.53 -10.05 -6.42
CA ARG A 188 -1.24 -11.15 -5.76
C ARG A 188 -0.79 -11.34 -4.32
N GLU A 189 0.51 -11.22 -4.04
CA GLU A 189 1.04 -11.24 -2.68
C GLU A 189 0.45 -10.10 -1.84
N LEU A 190 0.42 -8.87 -2.36
CA LEU A 190 -0.19 -7.73 -1.66
C LEU A 190 -1.69 -7.92 -1.40
N ILE A 191 -2.43 -8.53 -2.31
CA ILE A 191 -3.85 -8.84 -2.10
C ILE A 191 -4.00 -9.84 -0.94
N GLN A 192 -3.21 -10.91 -0.94
CA GLN A 192 -3.23 -11.91 0.14
C GLN A 192 -2.80 -11.33 1.50
N GLU A 193 -1.78 -10.47 1.51
CA GLU A 193 -1.36 -9.74 2.71
C GLU A 193 -2.52 -8.89 3.26
N ASN A 194 -3.20 -8.12 2.40
CA ASN A 194 -4.34 -7.29 2.79
C ASN A 194 -5.53 -8.12 3.31
N ASP A 195 -5.86 -9.24 2.67
CA ASP A 195 -6.92 -10.15 3.12
C ASP A 195 -6.58 -10.72 4.51
N LEU A 196 -5.34 -11.16 4.72
CA LEU A 196 -4.88 -11.66 6.01
C LEU A 196 -4.94 -10.59 7.11
N TYR A 197 -4.50 -9.36 6.83
CA TYR A 197 -4.63 -8.25 7.77
C TYR A 197 -6.09 -7.93 8.10
N HIS A 198 -6.97 -8.01 7.10
CA HIS A 198 -8.40 -7.82 7.31
C HIS A 198 -8.97 -8.89 8.24
N ASP A 199 -8.69 -10.18 7.97
CA ASP A 199 -9.15 -11.30 8.80
C ASP A 199 -8.63 -11.20 10.24
N LEU A 200 -7.35 -10.89 10.43
CA LEU A 200 -6.76 -10.68 11.76
C LEU A 200 -7.45 -9.54 12.50
N SER A 201 -7.73 -8.43 11.81
CA SER A 201 -8.43 -7.29 12.41
C SER A 201 -9.86 -7.64 12.82
N MET A 202 -10.57 -8.47 12.05
CA MET A 202 -11.92 -8.94 12.36
C MET A 202 -11.92 -9.91 13.54
N HIS A 203 -10.90 -10.76 13.66
CA HIS A 203 -10.74 -11.64 14.82
C HIS A 203 -10.43 -10.86 16.12
N GLU A 204 -9.66 -9.78 16.03
CA GLU A 204 -9.45 -8.89 17.17
C GLU A 204 -10.74 -8.18 17.61
N THR A 205 -11.53 -7.66 16.68
CA THR A 205 -12.81 -7.00 17.01
C THR A 205 -13.80 -7.99 17.62
N ASN A 206 -13.90 -9.20 17.05
CA ASN A 206 -14.76 -10.25 17.59
C ASN A 206 -14.32 -10.71 18.99
N THR A 207 -13.01 -10.78 19.25
CA THR A 207 -12.48 -11.15 20.57
C THR A 207 -12.74 -10.06 21.62
N LYS A 208 -12.57 -8.78 21.24
CA LYS A 208 -12.91 -7.63 22.09
C LYS A 208 -14.42 -7.61 22.39
N GLN A 209 -15.27 -7.87 21.39
CA GLN A 209 -16.73 -8.01 21.56
C GLN A 209 -17.10 -9.12 22.54
N THR A 210 -16.57 -10.34 22.35
CA THR A 210 -16.83 -11.47 23.25
C THR A 210 -16.37 -11.18 24.68
N THR A 211 -15.24 -10.48 24.85
CA THR A 211 -14.74 -10.09 26.19
C THR A 211 -15.66 -9.09 26.87
N ILE A 212 -16.20 -8.12 26.13
CA ILE A 212 -17.16 -7.12 26.64
C ILE A 212 -18.49 -7.80 26.99
N GLN A 213 -19.03 -8.65 26.12
CA GLN A 213 -20.24 -9.44 26.36
C GLN A 213 -20.11 -10.35 27.59
N ASN A 214 -18.97 -11.00 27.77
CA ASN A 214 -18.68 -11.81 28.96
C ASN A 214 -18.63 -10.98 30.24
N LYS A 215 -18.06 -9.77 30.21
CA LYS A 215 -18.04 -8.86 31.36
C LYS A 215 -19.44 -8.34 31.71
N ILE A 216 -20.25 -8.02 30.71
CA ILE A 216 -21.66 -7.63 30.90
C ILE A 216 -22.44 -8.80 31.52
N SER A 217 -22.29 -10.01 31.00
CA SER A 217 -22.93 -11.23 31.54
C SER A 217 -22.51 -11.53 32.98
N GLN A 218 -21.24 -11.32 33.33
CA GLN A 218 -20.74 -11.46 34.70
C GLN A 218 -21.33 -10.40 35.65
N PHE A 219 -21.45 -9.15 35.19
CA PHE A 219 -22.08 -8.07 35.96
C PHE A 219 -23.56 -8.36 36.23
N ILE A 220 -24.30 -8.84 35.22
CA ILE A 220 -25.69 -9.27 35.33
C ILE A 220 -25.84 -10.40 36.36
N ASN A 221 -25.02 -11.44 36.25
CA ASN A 221 -25.08 -12.60 37.17
C ASN A 221 -24.77 -12.22 38.63
N THR A 222 -23.92 -11.21 38.85
CA THR A 222 -23.58 -10.75 40.20
C THR A 222 -24.69 -9.91 40.83
N ASN A 223 -25.54 -9.25 40.03
CA ASN A 223 -26.56 -8.29 40.48
C ASN A 223 -28.00 -8.72 40.15
N GLN A 224 -28.27 -10.02 40.02
CA GLN A 224 -29.58 -10.57 39.59
C GLN A 224 -30.81 -10.10 40.40
N SER A 225 -30.62 -9.57 41.61
CA SER A 225 -31.71 -9.07 42.46
C SER A 225 -32.02 -7.57 42.30
N ASP A 226 -31.21 -6.83 41.53
CA ASP A 226 -31.39 -5.38 41.31
C ASP A 226 -31.88 -5.08 39.89
N ARG A 227 -33.18 -4.77 39.76
CA ARG A 227 -33.84 -4.43 38.48
C ARG A 227 -33.15 -3.27 37.75
N ARG A 228 -32.58 -2.32 38.48
CA ARG A 228 -31.95 -1.13 37.88
C ARG A 228 -30.63 -1.49 37.21
N SER A 229 -29.89 -2.44 37.80
CA SER A 229 -28.64 -2.94 37.24
C SER A 229 -28.87 -3.77 35.98
N GLN A 230 -30.01 -4.47 35.87
CA GLN A 230 -30.41 -5.19 34.67
C GLN A 230 -30.73 -4.25 33.50
N GLU A 231 -31.52 -3.21 33.73
CA GLU A 231 -31.87 -2.21 32.71
C GLU A 231 -30.63 -1.47 32.17
N ILE A 232 -29.63 -1.22 33.02
CA ILE A 232 -28.37 -0.59 32.60
C ILE A 232 -27.57 -1.55 31.70
N ALA A 233 -27.51 -2.83 32.04
CA ALA A 233 -26.77 -3.81 31.26
C ALA A 233 -27.42 -4.09 29.89
N ASP A 234 -28.75 -4.14 29.84
CA ASP A 234 -29.52 -4.33 28.60
C ASP A 234 -29.32 -3.13 27.65
N ASN A 235 -29.39 -1.89 28.18
CA ASN A 235 -29.11 -0.68 27.40
C ASN A 235 -27.67 -0.65 26.86
N ILE A 236 -26.67 -1.05 27.68
CA ILE A 236 -25.27 -1.10 27.25
C ILE A 236 -25.06 -2.18 26.17
N SER A 237 -25.74 -3.33 26.28
CA SER A 237 -25.65 -4.38 25.27
C SER A 237 -26.28 -3.95 23.95
N ASP A 238 -27.44 -3.30 23.98
CA ASP A 238 -28.12 -2.76 22.79
C ASP A 238 -27.30 -1.64 22.11
N GLU A 239 -26.71 -0.73 22.90
CA GLU A 239 -25.82 0.32 22.39
C GLU A 239 -24.56 -0.29 21.75
N PHE A 240 -24.00 -1.34 22.36
CA PHE A 240 -22.84 -2.04 21.83
C PHE A 240 -23.13 -2.79 20.52
N GLU A 241 -24.29 -3.44 20.39
CA GLU A 241 -24.72 -4.08 19.14
C GLU A 241 -24.93 -3.06 18.01
N HIS A 242 -25.51 -1.90 18.33
CA HIS A 242 -25.74 -0.84 17.36
C HIS A 242 -24.43 -0.25 16.81
N ILE A 243 -23.45 0.03 17.68
CA ILE A 243 -22.12 0.51 17.28
C ILE A 243 -21.38 -0.56 16.46
N SER A 244 -21.51 -1.84 16.84
CA SER A 244 -20.88 -2.97 16.16
C SER A 244 -21.36 -3.20 14.72
N ARG A 245 -22.59 -2.78 14.39
CA ARG A 245 -23.14 -2.83 13.03
C ARG A 245 -22.80 -1.59 12.20
N GLY A 246 -21.89 -0.73 12.70
CA GLY A 246 -21.46 0.49 12.02
C GLY A 246 -22.41 1.67 12.22
N GLY A 247 -23.31 1.61 13.20
CA GLY A 247 -24.21 2.71 13.56
C GLY A 247 -23.46 3.84 14.28
N SER A 248 -23.81 5.09 13.96
CA SER A 248 -23.28 6.28 14.64
C SER A 248 -24.03 6.54 15.95
N LEU A 249 -23.34 6.98 17.00
CA LEU A 249 -23.93 7.36 18.30
C LEU A 249 -25.05 8.43 18.19
N SER A 250 -25.04 9.20 17.11
CA SER A 250 -26.00 10.27 16.84
C SER A 250 -27.40 9.80 16.38
N SER A 251 -27.60 8.52 16.06
CA SER A 251 -28.91 8.01 15.57
C SER A 251 -29.81 7.41 16.64
N MET A 252 -29.36 7.30 17.90
CA MET A 252 -30.18 6.79 19.00
C MET A 252 -30.84 7.95 19.76
N THR A 253 -32.05 8.33 19.34
CA THR A 253 -32.97 9.11 20.17
C THR A 253 -34.16 8.26 20.55
N THR A 254 -34.14 7.69 21.76
CA THR A 254 -35.35 7.40 22.59
C THR A 254 -34.92 6.81 23.93
N GLY A 255 -35.28 7.48 25.04
CA GLY A 255 -35.11 6.93 26.38
C GLY A 255 -34.94 8.01 27.46
N SER A 256 -36.05 8.60 27.88
CA SER A 256 -36.12 9.67 28.88
C SER A 256 -35.43 9.30 30.21
N PHE A 257 -34.35 10.00 30.55
CA PHE A 257 -33.93 10.20 31.95
C PHE A 257 -33.95 11.69 32.27
N SER A 258 -35.10 12.14 32.77
CA SER A 258 -35.24 13.43 33.43
C SER A 258 -34.61 13.35 34.83
N SER A 259 -33.41 13.92 34.98
CA SER A 259 -32.93 14.38 36.29
C SER A 259 -32.77 15.90 36.25
N THR A 260 -33.79 16.59 36.73
CA THR A 260 -33.73 17.97 37.19
C THR A 260 -32.54 18.16 38.14
N GLY A 261 -31.63 19.05 37.77
CA GLY A 261 -30.53 19.52 38.62
C GLY A 261 -30.03 20.86 38.10
N GLN A 262 -30.44 21.93 38.78
CA GLN A 262 -30.08 23.32 38.51
C GLN A 262 -28.57 23.52 38.35
N TYR A 263 -28.15 24.14 37.25
CA TYR A 263 -27.03 25.08 37.27
C TYR A 263 -27.42 26.34 36.51
N HIS A 264 -27.60 27.39 37.30
CA HIS A 264 -27.86 28.75 36.86
C HIS A 264 -26.69 29.29 36.01
N GLN A 265 -27.11 29.96 34.97
CA GLN A 265 -26.41 30.86 34.06
C GLN A 265 -25.54 31.89 34.78
N ILE A 266 -24.21 31.81 34.64
CA ILE A 266 -23.29 32.95 34.82
C ILE A 266 -22.16 32.84 33.78
N GLN A 267 -22.20 33.67 32.74
CA GLN A 267 -21.03 34.38 32.21
C GLN A 267 -21.43 35.39 31.13
N GLN A 268 -21.08 36.65 31.40
CA GLN A 268 -20.55 37.72 30.50
C GLN A 268 -21.12 39.10 30.86
N VAL A 269 -20.59 39.71 31.93
CA VAL A 269 -19.63 40.84 31.89
C VAL A 269 -18.61 40.61 33.02
#